data_AF-A0A1G0GPW0-F1
#
_entry.id   AF-A0A1G0GPW0-F1
#
_cell.length_a   1.000
_cell.length_b   1.000
_cell.length_c   1.000
_cell.angle_alpha   90.00
_cell.angle_beta   90.00
_cell.angle_gamma   90.00
#
_symmetry.space_group_name_H-M   'P 1'
#
loop_
_entity.id
_entity.type
_entity.pdbx_description
1 polymer ?
#
loop_
_entity_poly.entity_id
_entity_poly.type
_entity_poly.pdbx_seq_one_letter_code
_entity_poly.pdbx_strand_id
1 'polypeptide(L)'
;MTNNEFPDYAKKIFYNLFQTLSYKYGCTYFSYYVEVYEHQKRLSFTTDRKWTEIFISENLIKDCPLMHVGWNAKKIILDWDTAPITTKQQRNVVGIRSEFGYSHGVSFSNKVFGLMESLGMATDKTNKLFKELILEDTKNISNILKQFSCVSHKVLALNKLTNQYHTAFATMPLTMLANEII
;
A
#
# COMPACT_ATOMS: atom_id res chain seq x y z
N MET A 1 3.25 -13.48 -10.94
CA MET A 1 3.46 -12.94 -9.57
C MET A 1 2.63 -13.78 -8.61
N THR A 2 3.26 -14.53 -7.71
CA THR A 2 2.54 -15.28 -6.66
C THR A 2 2.22 -14.33 -5.52
N ASN A 3 0.93 -14.06 -5.31
CA ASN A 3 0.49 -13.14 -4.25
C ASN A 3 0.39 -13.93 -2.94
N ASN A 4 1.35 -13.73 -2.05
CA ASN A 4 1.33 -14.34 -0.73
C ASN A 4 0.65 -13.40 0.26
N GLU A 5 -0.01 -13.95 1.26
CA GLU A 5 -0.60 -13.15 2.33
C GLU A 5 0.36 -13.01 3.50
N PHE A 6 0.22 -11.92 4.26
CA PHE A 6 0.90 -11.78 5.55
C PHE A 6 0.39 -12.83 6.57
N PRO A 7 1.22 -13.23 7.55
CA PRO A 7 0.78 -14.09 8.63
C PRO A 7 -0.27 -13.40 9.51
N ASP A 8 -1.10 -14.19 10.21
CA ASP A 8 -2.28 -13.68 10.93
C ASP A 8 -1.96 -12.63 12.00
N TYR A 9 -0.83 -12.76 12.70
CA TYR A 9 -0.42 -11.76 13.68
C TYR A 9 -0.16 -10.38 13.04
N ALA A 10 0.42 -10.36 11.84
CA ALA A 10 0.69 -9.13 11.09
C ALA A 10 -0.62 -8.55 10.56
N LYS A 11 -1.50 -9.39 10.00
CA LYS A 11 -2.85 -9.00 9.57
C LYS A 11 -3.63 -8.35 10.72
N LYS A 12 -3.58 -8.91 11.93
CA LYS A 12 -4.24 -8.33 13.12
C LYS A 12 -3.75 -6.92 13.44
N ILE A 13 -2.43 -6.68 13.36
CA ILE A 13 -1.86 -5.34 13.55
C ILE A 13 -2.35 -4.39 12.45
N PHE A 14 -2.33 -4.84 11.20
CA PHE A 14 -2.79 -4.05 10.05
C PHE A 14 -4.28 -3.69 10.15
N TYR A 15 -5.12 -4.60 10.63
CA TYR A 15 -6.53 -4.30 10.89
C TYR A 15 -6.70 -3.24 11.99
N ASN A 16 -5.91 -3.27 13.07
CA ASN A 16 -5.98 -2.24 14.12
C ASN A 16 -5.57 -0.86 13.59
N LEU A 17 -4.54 -0.81 12.74
CA LEU A 17 -4.14 0.43 12.07
C LEU A 17 -5.22 0.93 11.11
N PHE A 18 -5.85 0.02 10.36
CA PHE A 18 -6.99 0.35 9.52
C PHE A 18 -8.17 0.90 10.34
N GLN A 19 -8.52 0.30 11.46
CA GLN A 19 -9.59 0.81 12.34
C GLN A 19 -9.30 2.22 12.84
N THR A 20 -8.03 2.54 13.13
CA THR A 20 -7.61 3.88 13.52
C THR A 20 -7.83 4.89 12.38
N LEU A 21 -7.45 4.51 11.15
CA LEU A 21 -7.69 5.31 9.94
C LEU A 21 -9.18 5.48 9.64
N SER A 22 -9.95 4.41 9.84
CA SER A 22 -11.39 4.39 9.61
C SER A 22 -12.11 5.34 10.57
N TYR A 23 -11.84 5.21 11.87
CA TYR A 23 -12.43 6.08 12.90
C TYR A 23 -12.07 7.55 12.71
N LYS A 24 -10.81 7.86 12.39
CA LYS A 24 -10.32 9.24 12.36
C LYS A 24 -10.60 9.97 11.06
N TYR A 25 -10.51 9.29 9.92
CA TYR A 25 -10.58 9.92 8.59
C TYR A 25 -11.74 9.41 7.74
N GLY A 26 -12.48 8.38 8.18
CA GLY A 26 -13.50 7.75 7.36
C GLY A 26 -12.92 6.86 6.26
N CYS A 27 -11.75 6.26 6.49
CA CYS A 27 -11.16 5.27 5.59
C CYS A 27 -12.05 4.01 5.53
N THR A 28 -12.48 3.62 4.33
CA THR A 28 -13.32 2.42 4.11
C THR A 28 -12.57 1.30 3.39
N TYR A 29 -11.43 1.62 2.79
CA TYR A 29 -10.58 0.66 2.11
C TYR A 29 -9.12 0.89 2.36
N PHE A 30 -8.42 -0.23 2.50
CA PHE A 30 -7.00 -0.25 2.75
C PHE A 30 -6.35 -1.42 2.02
N SER A 31 -5.25 -1.13 1.35
CA SER A 31 -4.36 -2.13 0.76
C SER A 31 -2.92 -1.82 1.12
N TYR A 32 -2.16 -2.87 1.37
CA TYR A 32 -0.73 -2.77 1.60
C TYR A 32 -0.04 -3.94 0.94
N TYR A 33 1.08 -3.67 0.27
CA TYR A 33 1.97 -4.74 -0.16
C TYR A 33 3.42 -4.36 0.05
N VAL A 34 4.24 -5.39 0.27
CA VAL A 34 5.68 -5.32 0.12
C VAL A 34 6.10 -6.35 -0.92
N GLU A 35 6.98 -5.94 -1.84
CA GLU A 35 7.50 -6.77 -2.90
C GLU A 35 9.02 -6.73 -2.91
N VAL A 36 9.64 -7.92 -2.98
CA VAL A 36 11.09 -8.06 -3.19
C VAL A 36 11.34 -8.13 -4.69
N TYR A 37 12.00 -7.12 -5.27
CA TYR A 37 12.22 -7.01 -6.72
C TYR A 37 12.92 -8.23 -7.31
N GLU A 38 13.99 -8.68 -6.65
CA GLU A 38 14.87 -9.75 -7.14
C GLU A 38 14.14 -11.09 -7.32
N HIS A 39 13.13 -11.34 -6.49
CA HIS A 39 12.43 -12.63 -6.47
C HIS A 39 10.98 -12.54 -6.95
N GLN A 40 10.51 -11.33 -7.31
CA GLN A 40 9.10 -11.04 -7.62
C GLN A 40 8.13 -11.62 -6.58
N LYS A 41 8.57 -11.65 -5.32
CA LYS A 41 7.78 -12.16 -4.20
C LYS A 41 7.06 -11.00 -3.55
N ARG A 42 5.73 -11.06 -3.57
CA ARG A 42 4.85 -10.06 -2.98
C ARG A 42 4.11 -10.64 -1.79
N LEU A 43 4.14 -9.91 -0.67
CA LEU A 43 3.21 -10.07 0.44
C LEU A 43 2.18 -8.97 0.35
N SER A 44 0.90 -9.32 0.45
CA SER A 44 -0.20 -8.37 0.36
C SER A 44 -1.20 -8.51 1.50
N PHE A 45 -1.80 -7.38 1.85
CA PHE A 45 -2.88 -7.23 2.80
C PHE A 45 -3.93 -6.30 2.18
N THR A 46 -5.19 -6.62 2.38
CA THR A 46 -6.34 -5.85 1.89
C THR A 46 -7.49 -5.97 2.87
N THR A 47 -8.26 -4.91 3.04
CA THR A 47 -9.50 -4.95 3.84
C THR A 47 -10.70 -5.47 3.04
N ASP A 48 -10.61 -5.45 1.71
CA ASP A 48 -11.63 -6.05 0.84
C ASP A 48 -11.02 -7.12 -0.07
N ARG A 49 -11.26 -8.36 0.36
CA ARG A 49 -10.85 -9.55 -0.37
C ARG A 49 -11.61 -9.72 -1.68
N LYS A 50 -12.90 -9.36 -1.74
CA LYS A 50 -13.73 -9.51 -2.94
C LYS A 50 -13.22 -8.60 -4.06
N TRP A 51 -12.96 -7.34 -3.75
CA TRP A 51 -12.32 -6.42 -4.68
C TRP A 51 -10.97 -6.95 -5.17
N THR A 52 -10.14 -7.45 -4.25
CA THR A 52 -8.80 -7.96 -4.58
C THR A 52 -8.86 -9.20 -5.49
N GLU A 53 -9.81 -10.10 -5.25
CA GLU A 53 -10.05 -11.27 -6.08
C GLU A 53 -10.43 -10.86 -7.51
N ILE A 54 -11.33 -9.87 -7.68
CA ILE A 54 -11.69 -9.33 -9.00
C ILE A 54 -10.49 -8.65 -9.65
N PHE A 55 -9.79 -7.78 -8.92
CA PHE A 55 -8.63 -7.03 -9.40
C PHE A 55 -7.52 -7.94 -9.96
N ILE A 56 -7.34 -9.11 -9.34
CA ILE A 56 -6.36 -10.12 -9.78
C ILE A 56 -6.94 -11.02 -10.88
N SER A 57 -8.11 -11.61 -10.68
CA SER A 57 -8.68 -12.61 -11.59
C SER A 57 -9.04 -12.04 -12.96
N GLU A 58 -9.53 -10.81 -13.01
CA GLU A 58 -9.79 -10.08 -14.25
C GLU A 58 -8.54 -9.36 -14.79
N ASN A 59 -7.39 -9.55 -14.14
CA ASN A 59 -6.10 -8.99 -14.55
C ASN A 59 -6.12 -7.45 -14.68
N LEU A 60 -6.98 -6.78 -13.91
CA LEU A 60 -7.14 -5.31 -13.87
C LEU A 60 -5.85 -4.60 -13.46
N ILE A 61 -4.95 -5.29 -12.77
CA ILE A 61 -3.64 -4.77 -12.35
C ILE A 61 -2.81 -4.21 -13.52
N LYS A 62 -2.89 -4.82 -14.73
CA LYS A 62 -2.13 -4.37 -15.90
C LYS A 62 -2.60 -3.03 -16.44
N ASP A 63 -3.88 -2.74 -16.23
CA ASP A 63 -4.53 -1.51 -16.69
C ASP A 63 -4.78 -0.55 -15.52
N CYS A 64 -4.18 -0.78 -14.35
CA CYS A 64 -4.34 0.10 -13.21
C CYS A 64 -3.48 1.36 -13.38
N PRO A 65 -4.09 2.56 -13.52
CA PRO A 65 -3.32 3.79 -13.71
C PRO A 65 -2.41 4.09 -12.51
N LEU A 66 -2.83 3.72 -11.30
CA LEU A 66 -2.02 3.89 -10.09
C LEU A 66 -0.76 3.03 -10.10
N MET A 67 -0.86 1.79 -10.55
CA MET A 67 0.29 0.88 -10.63
C MET A 67 1.29 1.36 -11.68
N HIS A 68 0.82 1.84 -12.83
CA HIS A 68 1.68 2.42 -13.87
C HIS A 68 2.50 3.61 -13.37
N VAL A 69 1.88 4.50 -12.58
CA VAL A 69 2.59 5.65 -12.01
C VAL A 69 3.54 5.20 -10.89
N GLY A 70 3.07 4.36 -9.97
CA GLY A 70 3.84 3.90 -8.82
C GLY A 70 5.07 3.06 -9.17
N TRP A 71 5.03 2.30 -10.25
CA TRP A 71 6.15 1.45 -10.68
C TRP A 71 7.35 2.20 -11.22
N ASN A 72 7.26 3.47 -11.58
CA ASN A 72 8.41 4.22 -12.09
C ASN A 72 9.03 5.14 -11.03
N ALA A 73 8.31 5.43 -9.94
CA ALA A 73 8.77 6.35 -8.92
C ALA A 73 9.60 5.64 -7.84
N LYS A 74 10.73 6.25 -7.43
CA LYS A 74 11.47 5.80 -6.24
C LYS A 74 10.63 6.01 -4.98
N LYS A 75 9.97 7.15 -4.87
CA LYS A 75 9.08 7.50 -3.77
C LYS A 75 7.97 8.38 -4.31
N ILE A 76 6.73 8.11 -3.95
CA ILE A 76 5.59 8.87 -4.45
C ILE A 76 4.41 8.83 -3.49
N ILE A 77 3.74 9.98 -3.38
CA ILE A 77 2.39 10.09 -2.86
C ILE A 77 1.51 10.34 -4.07
N LEU A 78 0.52 9.49 -4.27
CA LEU A 78 -0.36 9.53 -5.44
C LEU A 78 -1.80 9.76 -5.01
N ASP A 79 -2.34 10.91 -5.35
CA ASP A 79 -3.77 11.18 -5.29
C ASP A 79 -4.47 10.40 -6.43
N TRP A 80 -5.46 9.61 -6.07
CA TRP A 80 -6.18 8.75 -7.00
C TRP A 80 -7.04 9.50 -8.01
N ASP A 81 -7.48 10.72 -7.68
CA ASP A 81 -8.33 11.54 -8.53
C ASP A 81 -7.51 12.27 -9.62
N THR A 82 -6.21 12.43 -9.38
CA THR A 82 -5.29 13.10 -10.33
C THR A 82 -4.43 12.12 -11.11
N ALA A 83 -4.58 10.82 -10.86
CA ALA A 83 -3.87 9.80 -11.61
C ALA A 83 -4.28 9.85 -13.09
N PRO A 84 -3.33 9.99 -14.03
CA PRO A 84 -3.64 10.15 -15.45
C PRO A 84 -4.30 8.88 -16.00
N ILE A 85 -5.44 9.07 -16.66
CA ILE A 85 -6.18 8.01 -17.36
C ILE A 85 -5.98 8.22 -18.86
N THR A 86 -5.13 7.40 -19.48
CA THR A 86 -4.76 7.51 -20.90
C THR A 86 -5.44 6.47 -21.79
N THR A 87 -6.04 5.42 -21.22
CA THR A 87 -6.71 4.36 -21.98
C THR A 87 -8.15 4.11 -21.53
N LYS A 88 -8.96 3.49 -22.40
CA LYS A 88 -10.33 3.07 -22.07
C LYS A 88 -10.32 2.01 -20.95
N GLN A 89 -9.33 1.11 -20.97
CA GLN A 89 -9.15 0.07 -19.97
C GLN A 89 -8.86 0.67 -18.58
N GLN A 90 -7.98 1.66 -18.49
CA GLN A 90 -7.74 2.39 -17.24
C GLN A 90 -9.00 3.06 -16.71
N ARG A 91 -9.81 3.66 -17.60
CA ARG A 91 -11.11 4.24 -17.21
C ARG A 91 -12.06 3.18 -16.63
N ASN A 92 -12.11 1.99 -17.24
CA ASN A 92 -12.93 0.89 -16.74
C ASN A 92 -12.45 0.43 -15.35
N VAL A 93 -11.14 0.28 -15.13
CA VAL A 93 -10.58 -0.09 -13.82
C VAL A 93 -11.00 0.92 -12.75
N VAL A 94 -10.92 2.23 -13.05
CA VAL A 94 -11.35 3.28 -12.13
C VAL A 94 -12.87 3.24 -11.88
N GLY A 95 -13.67 2.96 -12.92
CA GLY A 95 -15.11 2.79 -12.81
C GLY A 95 -15.51 1.64 -11.88
N ILE A 96 -14.99 0.44 -12.14
CA ILE A 96 -15.24 -0.74 -11.31
C ILE A 96 -14.81 -0.47 -9.87
N ARG A 97 -13.61 0.08 -9.66
CA ARG A 97 -13.13 0.44 -8.31
C ARG A 97 -14.10 1.39 -7.57
N SER A 98 -14.73 2.34 -8.28
CA SER A 98 -15.72 3.26 -7.70
C SER A 98 -17.02 2.54 -7.33
N GLU A 99 -17.44 1.51 -8.06
CA GLU A 99 -18.60 0.67 -7.72
C GLU A 99 -18.41 -0.10 -6.41
N PHE A 100 -17.15 -0.42 -6.05
CA PHE A 100 -16.79 -0.96 -4.73
C PHE A 100 -16.76 0.11 -3.62
N GLY A 101 -17.06 1.37 -3.94
CA GLY A 101 -17.04 2.47 -3.00
C GLY A 101 -15.63 3.02 -2.76
N TYR A 102 -14.67 2.80 -3.65
CA TYR A 102 -13.28 3.28 -3.50
C TYR A 102 -13.01 4.39 -4.52
N SER A 103 -13.53 5.57 -4.21
CA SER A 103 -13.53 6.71 -5.14
C SER A 103 -12.37 7.64 -4.83
N HIS A 104 -12.39 8.29 -3.66
CA HIS A 104 -11.34 9.20 -3.24
C HIS A 104 -10.28 8.41 -2.47
N GLY A 105 -9.03 8.52 -2.88
CA GLY A 105 -7.95 7.78 -2.23
C GLY A 105 -6.58 8.38 -2.44
N VAL A 106 -5.64 7.89 -1.65
CA VAL A 106 -4.24 8.24 -1.72
C VAL A 106 -3.38 7.01 -1.53
N SER A 107 -2.30 6.93 -2.29
CA SER A 107 -1.31 5.88 -2.17
C SER A 107 0.06 6.43 -1.82
N PHE A 108 0.78 5.72 -0.97
CA PHE A 108 2.16 6.00 -0.60
C PHE A 108 2.99 4.84 -1.10
N SER A 109 3.94 5.07 -2.00
CA SER A 109 4.85 4.04 -2.47
C SER A 109 6.29 4.44 -2.25
N ASN A 110 7.10 3.49 -1.82
CA ASN A 110 8.52 3.68 -1.57
C ASN A 110 9.31 2.49 -2.10
N LYS A 111 10.40 2.77 -2.79
CA LYS A 111 11.36 1.79 -3.28
C LYS A 111 12.68 2.03 -2.59
N VAL A 112 13.04 1.11 -1.71
CA VAL A 112 14.24 1.24 -0.90
C VAL A 112 14.90 -0.13 -0.77
N PHE A 113 16.22 -0.18 -0.94
CA PHE A 113 17.02 -1.40 -0.80
C PHE A 113 16.43 -2.62 -1.53
N GLY A 114 15.98 -2.51 -2.78
CA GLY A 114 15.44 -3.66 -3.53
C GLY A 114 14.05 -4.15 -3.04
N LEU A 115 13.40 -3.42 -2.14
CA LEU A 115 12.02 -3.59 -1.76
C LEU A 115 11.15 -2.51 -2.39
N MET A 116 9.92 -2.87 -2.75
CA MET A 116 8.84 -1.94 -3.04
C MET A 116 7.76 -2.10 -2.00
N GLU A 117 7.48 -1.04 -1.27
CA GLU A 117 6.33 -0.94 -0.38
C GLU A 117 5.30 -0.02 -1.01
N SER A 118 4.03 -0.39 -0.88
CA SER A 118 2.93 0.46 -1.29
C SER A 118 1.77 0.32 -0.33
N LEU A 119 1.27 1.46 0.12
CA LEU A 119 0.06 1.63 0.90
C LEU A 119 -0.97 2.31 0.00
N GLY A 120 -2.20 1.81 -0.05
CA GLY A 120 -3.32 2.48 -0.68
C GLY A 120 -4.47 2.62 0.31
N MET A 121 -4.99 3.83 0.47
CA MET A 121 -6.11 4.14 1.35
C MET A 121 -7.19 4.82 0.54
N ALA A 122 -8.45 4.46 0.77
CA ALA A 122 -9.57 5.09 0.08
C ALA A 122 -10.83 5.15 0.94
N THR A 123 -11.74 5.99 0.46
CA THR A 123 -13.08 6.18 0.99
C THR A 123 -14.10 6.23 -0.15
N ASP A 124 -15.38 6.31 0.20
CA ASP A 124 -16.47 6.45 -0.75
C ASP A 124 -16.57 7.86 -1.34
N LYS A 125 -17.44 8.01 -2.34
CA LYS A 125 -17.66 9.27 -3.08
C LYS A 125 -18.26 10.41 -2.24
N THR A 126 -18.75 10.12 -1.03
CA THR A 126 -19.40 11.12 -0.17
C THR A 126 -18.37 11.86 0.69
N ASN A 127 -17.27 11.20 1.06
CA ASN A 127 -16.21 11.77 1.87
C ASN A 127 -15.14 12.46 0.99
N LYS A 128 -15.49 13.63 0.46
CA LYS A 128 -14.64 14.40 -0.47
C LYS A 128 -13.37 14.96 0.17
N LEU A 129 -13.39 15.21 1.48
CA LEU A 129 -12.28 15.82 2.24
C LEU A 129 -11.23 14.80 2.69
N PHE A 130 -11.43 13.51 2.40
CA PHE A 130 -10.60 12.43 2.90
C PHE A 130 -9.11 12.63 2.59
N LYS A 131 -8.81 13.05 1.37
CA LYS A 131 -7.41 13.19 0.93
C LYS A 131 -6.75 14.39 1.60
N GLU A 132 -7.43 15.52 1.69
CA GLU A 132 -6.92 16.70 2.39
C GLU A 132 -6.63 16.36 3.85
N LEU A 133 -7.56 15.69 4.54
CA LEU A 133 -7.37 15.30 5.94
C LEU A 133 -6.17 14.36 6.16
N ILE A 134 -5.96 13.41 5.25
CA ILE A 134 -4.80 12.50 5.29
C ILE A 134 -3.50 13.27 5.01
N LEU A 135 -3.50 14.16 4.02
CA LEU A 135 -2.31 14.92 3.61
C LEU A 135 -1.94 16.03 4.59
N GLU A 136 -2.89 16.60 5.33
CA GLU A 136 -2.63 17.58 6.39
C GLU A 136 -2.03 16.92 7.64
N ASP A 137 -2.42 15.68 7.94
CA ASP A 137 -1.93 14.93 9.10
C ASP A 137 -0.71 14.05 8.80
N THR A 138 0.27 14.63 8.09
CA THR A 138 1.49 13.94 7.65
C THR A 138 2.23 13.21 8.78
N LYS A 139 2.22 13.77 9.99
CA LYS A 139 2.88 13.17 11.16
C LYS A 139 2.25 11.84 11.56
N ASN A 140 0.91 11.78 11.69
CA ASN A 140 0.24 10.54 12.06
C ASN A 140 0.32 9.52 10.93
N ILE A 141 0.17 9.96 9.67
CA ILE A 141 0.27 9.07 8.51
C ILE A 141 1.67 8.48 8.36
N SER A 142 2.71 9.29 8.55
CA SER A 142 4.09 8.80 8.60
C SER A 142 4.29 7.74 9.69
N ASN A 143 3.73 7.96 10.89
CA ASN A 143 3.83 6.99 11.98
C ASN A 143 3.09 5.68 11.65
N ILE A 144 1.94 5.75 10.98
CA ILE A 144 1.21 4.56 10.51
C ILE A 144 2.02 3.82 9.46
N LEU A 145 2.54 4.51 8.44
CA LEU A 145 3.40 3.93 7.40
C LEU A 145 4.62 3.21 8.01
N LYS A 146 5.30 3.83 8.97
CA LYS A 146 6.43 3.22 9.69
C LYS A 146 6.04 1.93 10.41
N GLN A 147 4.85 1.86 10.99
CA GLN A 147 4.37 0.64 11.65
C GLN A 147 4.10 -0.49 10.64
N PHE A 148 3.53 -0.18 9.46
CA PHE A 148 3.38 -1.15 8.38
C PHE A 148 4.73 -1.70 7.92
N SER A 149 5.68 -0.82 7.60
CA SER A 149 7.03 -1.21 7.17
C SER A 149 7.78 -2.02 8.23
N CYS A 150 7.67 -1.64 9.51
CA CYS A 150 8.31 -2.38 10.59
C CYS A 150 7.80 -3.83 10.69
N VAL A 151 6.48 -4.02 10.60
CA VAL A 151 5.89 -5.36 10.65
C VAL A 151 6.25 -6.16 9.41
N SER A 152 6.18 -5.56 8.22
CA SER A 152 6.47 -6.24 6.96
C SER A 152 7.92 -6.70 6.87
N HIS A 153 8.88 -5.86 7.29
CA HIS A 153 10.30 -6.21 7.31
C HIS A 153 10.58 -7.35 8.31
N LYS A 154 9.92 -7.36 9.47
CA LYS A 154 10.01 -8.50 10.41
C LYS A 154 9.52 -9.79 9.78
N VAL A 155 8.39 -9.76 9.06
CA VAL A 155 7.86 -10.94 8.35
C VAL A 155 8.84 -11.43 7.28
N LEU A 156 9.37 -10.52 6.46
CA LEU A 156 10.34 -10.87 5.42
C LEU A 156 11.62 -11.49 5.99
N ALA A 157 12.15 -10.92 7.07
CA ALA A 157 13.33 -11.43 7.77
C ALA A 157 13.09 -12.83 8.35
N LEU A 158 11.94 -13.06 9.01
CA LEU A 158 11.59 -14.37 9.56
C LEU A 158 11.43 -15.45 8.48
N ASN A 159 10.89 -15.09 7.32
CA ASN A 159 10.69 -16.02 6.21
C ASN A 159 11.96 -16.27 5.37
N LYS A 160 13.12 -15.71 5.77
CA LYS A 160 14.38 -15.77 5.00
C LYS A 160 14.21 -15.37 3.54
N LEU A 161 13.23 -14.51 3.24
CA LEU A 161 12.96 -14.04 1.88
C LEU A 161 13.96 -12.97 1.43
N THR A 162 14.95 -12.70 2.28
CA THR A 162 15.91 -11.60 2.18
C THR A 162 17.30 -12.11 2.55
N ASN A 163 17.84 -13.07 1.78
CA ASN A 163 19.18 -13.64 2.02
C ASN A 163 20.33 -12.60 1.98
N GLN A 164 20.14 -11.44 1.34
CA GLN A 164 21.14 -10.35 1.31
C GLN A 164 20.99 -9.30 2.44
N TYR A 165 19.97 -9.39 3.30
CA TYR A 165 19.62 -8.31 4.22
C TYR A 165 19.87 -8.61 5.70
N HIS A 166 20.36 -9.82 5.99
CA HIS A 166 20.65 -10.28 7.34
C HIS A 166 21.69 -9.44 8.09
N THR A 167 22.53 -8.67 7.40
CA THR A 167 23.60 -7.85 8.02
C THR A 167 23.28 -6.36 8.09
N ALA A 168 22.57 -5.78 7.12
CA ALA A 168 22.27 -4.35 7.09
C ALA A 168 21.08 -3.95 7.98
N PHE A 169 19.99 -4.74 7.99
CA PHE A 169 18.79 -4.40 8.76
C PHE A 169 18.79 -4.96 10.19
N ALA A 170 19.55 -6.02 10.46
CA ALA A 170 19.71 -6.54 11.83
C ALA A 170 20.57 -5.61 12.72
N THR A 171 21.33 -4.70 12.12
CA THR A 171 22.22 -3.76 12.81
C THR A 171 21.79 -2.30 12.69
N MET A 172 20.81 -1.98 11.83
CA MET A 172 20.30 -0.61 11.69
C MET A 172 19.46 -0.21 12.91
N PRO A 173 19.81 0.89 13.59
CA PRO A 173 18.96 1.46 14.63
C PRO A 173 17.58 1.79 14.05
N LEU A 174 16.51 1.53 14.81
CA LEU A 174 15.11 1.90 14.48
C LEU A 174 14.97 3.37 14.02
N THR A 175 15.88 4.24 14.43
CA THR A 175 15.95 5.66 14.09
C THR A 175 16.41 5.94 12.65
N MET A 176 17.20 5.07 12.01
CA MET A 176 17.63 5.26 10.61
C MET A 176 16.56 4.84 9.60
N LEU A 177 15.80 3.77 9.89
CA LEU A 177 14.59 3.42 9.15
C LEU A 177 13.55 4.55 9.14
N ALA A 178 13.51 5.35 10.22
CA ALA A 178 12.54 6.41 10.40
C ALA A 178 12.77 7.65 9.52
N ASN A 179 13.99 7.86 9.01
CA ASN A 179 14.37 9.06 8.25
C ASN A 179 14.29 8.87 6.73
N GLU A 180 14.22 7.63 6.22
CA GLU A 180 14.08 7.38 4.78
C GLU A 180 12.61 7.22 4.32
N ILE A 181 11.69 7.07 5.29
CA ILE A 181 10.26 6.85 5.04
C ILE A 181 9.47 8.16 4.86
N ILE A 182 10.04 9.34 5.16
CA ILE A 182 9.41 10.67 4.93
C ILE A 182 10.07 11.44 3.80
#